data_AF-A0A970NGI0-F1
#
_entry.id   AF-A0A970NGI0-F1
#
_cell.length_a   1.000
_cell.length_b   1.000
_cell.length_c   1.000
_cell.angle_alpha   90.00
_cell.angle_beta   90.00
_cell.angle_gamma   90.00
#
_symmetry.space_group_name_H-M   'P 1'
#
loop_
_entity.id
_entity.type
_entity.pdbx_description
1 polymer ?
#
loop_
_entity_poly.entity_id
_entity_poly.type
_entity_poly.pdbx_seq_one_letter_code
_entity_poly.pdbx_strand_id
1 'polypeptide(L)'
;MAGAYPTAAGHPFGDGNGRTARLMEFYLLLRAGLPDVASHILSNHYNDTREAYYRHIATATREMDLTRFIAYAVQGFHDGLTEVLDLILANQKKTIWENYIYSVLDAAKVTGKTKGVIERQRALALSLPTDRYFSADELMITNVRVVRLYQGLSNVTLKRDMKALIEKGLVLEQKGSYIGNINLLLSRLPATRDQR
;
A
#
# COMPACT_ATOMS: atom_id res chain seq x y z
N MET A 1 18.76 44.76 43.17
CA MET A 1 18.75 45.10 41.73
C MET A 1 18.89 43.81 40.94
N ALA A 2 18.15 43.73 39.82
CA ALA A 2 17.65 42.51 39.19
C ALA A 2 18.70 41.47 38.79
N GLY A 3 18.35 40.21 39.03
CA GLY A 3 19.12 39.03 38.71
C GLY A 3 18.99 38.57 37.26
N ALA A 4 19.99 37.79 36.89
CA ALA A 4 20.22 37.01 35.67
C ALA A 4 19.00 36.60 34.82
N TYR A 5 19.10 36.87 33.51
CA TYR A 5 18.40 36.10 32.47
C TYR A 5 19.44 35.38 31.61
N PRO A 6 19.56 34.04 31.68
CA PRO A 6 20.26 33.29 30.66
C PRO A 6 19.29 33.06 29.48
N THR A 7 19.20 33.99 28.54
CA THR A 7 18.60 33.71 27.22
C THR A 7 19.65 33.02 26.34
N ALA A 8 20.02 31.77 26.65
CA ALA A 8 21.06 31.08 25.86
C ALA A 8 21.04 29.54 25.99
N ALA A 9 19.88 28.89 26.09
CA ALA A 9 19.79 27.43 26.02
C ALA A 9 18.65 26.99 25.11
N GLY A 10 18.94 26.79 23.82
CA GLY A 10 18.13 25.95 22.93
C GLY A 10 17.06 26.62 22.05
N HIS A 11 16.78 27.91 22.17
CA HIS A 11 15.75 28.61 21.35
C HIS A 11 16.33 29.84 20.63
N PRO A 12 16.94 29.65 19.45
CA PRO A 12 17.58 30.74 18.70
C PRO A 12 16.59 31.75 18.07
N PHE A 13 15.30 31.43 17.98
CA PHE A 13 14.27 32.30 17.39
C PHE A 13 13.16 32.63 18.40
N GLY A 14 12.50 33.78 18.23
CA GLY A 14 11.38 34.20 19.09
C GLY A 14 10.10 33.35 18.95
N ASP A 15 9.90 32.73 17.79
CA ASP A 15 8.88 31.70 17.50
C ASP A 15 9.43 30.78 16.38
N GLY A 16 8.84 29.60 16.20
CA GLY A 16 9.12 28.73 15.06
C GLY A 16 10.27 27.75 15.25
N ASN A 17 10.93 27.73 16.41
CA ASN A 17 12.04 26.80 16.72
C ASN A 17 11.67 25.33 16.42
N GLY A 18 10.46 24.89 16.77
CA GLY A 18 10.00 23.54 16.48
C GLY A 18 9.79 23.25 14.98
N ARG A 19 9.37 24.25 14.20
CA ARG A 19 9.24 24.12 12.73
C ARG A 19 10.62 24.06 12.08
N THR A 20 11.55 24.90 12.53
CA THR A 20 12.93 24.89 12.05
C THR A 20 13.63 23.57 12.40
N ALA A 21 13.43 23.04 13.61
CA ALA A 21 13.99 21.75 14.02
C ALA A 21 13.50 20.59 13.13
N ARG A 22 12.19 20.53 12.83
CA ARG A 22 11.63 19.52 11.93
C ARG A 22 12.12 19.67 10.50
N LEU A 23 12.28 20.91 10.02
CA LEU A 23 12.83 21.15 8.68
C LEU A 23 14.30 20.69 8.59
N MET A 24 15.09 20.93 9.63
CA MET A 24 16.47 20.44 9.71
C MET A 24 16.53 18.91 9.76
N GLU A 25 15.67 18.27 10.56
CA GLU A 25 15.56 16.81 10.62
C GLU A 25 15.21 16.23 9.25
N PHE A 26 14.19 16.78 8.58
CA PHE A 26 13.81 16.41 7.21
C PHE A 26 14.98 16.57 6.22
N TYR A 27 15.68 17.70 6.26
CA TYR A 27 16.84 17.95 5.40
C TYR A 27 17.97 16.94 5.62
N LEU A 28 18.24 16.57 6.89
CA LEU A 28 19.26 15.57 7.22
C LEU A 28 18.89 14.18 6.67
N LEU A 29 17.63 13.78 6.77
CA LEU A 29 17.15 12.51 6.21
C LEU A 29 17.30 12.49 4.68
N LEU A 30 16.93 13.56 4.00
CA LEU A 30 17.14 13.69 2.55
C LEU A 30 18.63 13.59 2.19
N ARG A 31 19.51 14.27 2.94
CA ARG A 31 20.96 14.23 2.71
C ARG A 31 21.58 12.86 3.00
N ALA A 32 20.95 12.06 3.86
CA ALA A 32 21.31 10.67 4.09
C ALA A 32 20.85 9.72 2.96
N GLY A 33 20.17 10.23 1.93
CA GLY A 33 19.75 9.47 0.75
C GLY A 33 18.37 8.84 0.88
N LEU A 34 17.59 9.21 1.90
CA LEU A 34 16.23 8.72 2.02
C LEU A 34 15.32 9.39 0.96
N PRO A 35 14.34 8.65 0.42
CA PRO A 35 13.35 9.23 -0.45
C PRO A 35 12.49 10.26 0.32
N ASP A 36 11.90 11.19 -0.42
CA ASP A 36 11.07 12.28 0.11
C ASP A 36 9.94 11.78 1.04
N VAL A 37 9.24 10.74 0.59
CA VAL A 37 8.16 10.09 1.36
C VAL A 37 8.64 9.59 2.71
N ALA A 38 9.84 8.98 2.78
CA ALA A 38 10.40 8.51 4.03
C ALA A 38 10.83 9.67 4.94
N SER A 39 11.34 10.75 4.35
CA SER A 39 11.82 11.92 5.11
C SER A 39 10.69 12.63 5.88
N HIS A 40 9.44 12.52 5.42
CA HIS A 40 8.27 13.09 6.10
C HIS A 40 7.76 12.29 7.31
N ILE A 41 8.20 11.04 7.48
CA ILE A 41 7.62 10.12 8.47
C ILE A 41 7.71 10.68 9.89
N LEU A 42 8.87 11.19 10.32
CA LEU A 42 9.05 11.73 11.67
C LEU A 42 8.17 12.95 11.94
N SER A 43 8.00 13.82 10.94
CA SER A 43 7.12 14.98 11.06
C SER A 43 5.66 14.56 11.27
N ASN A 44 5.20 13.52 10.54
CA ASN A 44 3.85 12.97 10.72
C ASN A 44 3.71 12.32 12.09
N HIS A 45 4.67 11.46 12.46
CA HIS A 45 4.70 10.80 13.77
C HIS A 45 4.56 11.83 14.90
N TYR A 46 5.40 12.87 14.94
CA TYR A 46 5.32 13.91 15.97
C TYR A 46 4.01 14.72 15.94
N ASN A 47 3.35 14.81 14.80
CA ASN A 47 2.06 15.49 14.69
C ASN A 47 0.93 14.61 15.24
N ASP A 48 0.94 13.32 14.91
CA ASP A 48 -0.09 12.36 15.30
C ASP A 48 0.01 12.00 16.79
N THR A 49 1.22 11.99 17.34
CA THR A 49 1.50 11.73 18.77
C THR A 49 1.97 12.99 19.51
N ARG A 50 1.38 14.14 19.17
CA ARG A 50 1.80 15.47 19.66
C ARG A 50 2.05 15.55 21.17
N GLU A 51 1.17 14.98 21.98
CA GLU A 51 1.31 14.99 23.44
C GLU A 51 2.54 14.20 23.92
N ALA A 52 2.79 13.03 23.32
CA ALA A 52 3.95 12.21 23.63
C ALA A 52 5.24 12.91 23.19
N TYR A 53 5.24 13.52 22.00
CA TYR A 53 6.36 14.32 21.50
C TYR A 53 6.77 15.40 22.51
N TYR A 54 5.83 16.24 22.96
CA TYR A 54 6.14 17.29 23.93
C TYR A 54 6.57 16.74 25.29
N ARG A 55 5.99 15.60 25.73
CA ARG A 55 6.38 14.92 26.97
C ARG A 55 7.83 14.42 26.92
N HIS A 56 8.23 13.80 25.81
CA HIS A 56 9.60 13.32 25.61
C HIS A 56 10.60 14.48 25.53
N ILE A 57 10.26 15.59 24.86
CA ILE A 57 11.09 16.80 24.85
C ILE A 57 11.24 17.40 26.25
N ALA A 58 10.14 17.58 26.98
CA ALA A 58 10.17 18.14 28.33
C ALA A 58 11.00 17.27 29.30
N THR A 59 10.87 15.95 29.17
CA THR A 59 11.65 14.98 29.95
C THR A 59 13.13 15.06 29.59
N ALA A 60 13.47 15.09 28.31
CA ALA A 60 14.85 15.18 27.86
C ALA A 60 15.53 16.47 28.32
N THR A 61 14.83 17.61 28.26
CA THR A 61 15.35 18.89 28.77
C THR A 61 15.57 18.87 30.28
N ARG A 62 14.64 18.27 31.04
CA ARG A 62 14.72 18.19 32.51
C ARG A 62 15.82 17.25 32.98
N GLU A 63 16.00 16.12 32.29
CA GLU A 63 16.96 15.06 32.66
C GLU A 63 18.31 15.25 31.97
N MET A 64 18.43 16.19 31.03
CA MET A 64 19.60 16.39 30.16
C MET A 64 20.00 15.11 29.41
N ASP A 65 19.01 14.26 29.11
CA ASP A 65 19.20 12.95 28.48
C ASP A 65 18.20 12.77 27.32
N LEU A 66 18.73 12.66 26.10
CA LEU A 66 17.95 12.49 24.88
C LEU A 66 17.58 11.02 24.59
N THR A 67 18.11 10.06 25.34
CA THR A 67 17.98 8.62 25.05
C THR A 67 16.53 8.20 24.83
N ARG A 68 15.63 8.63 25.73
CA ARG A 68 14.19 8.31 25.62
C ARG A 68 13.51 8.99 24.45
N PHE A 69 13.93 10.21 24.10
CA PHE A 69 13.40 10.92 22.93
C PHE A 69 13.86 10.24 21.62
N ILE A 70 15.14 9.87 21.53
CA ILE A 70 15.69 9.18 20.36
C ILE A 70 15.01 7.81 20.19
N ALA A 71 14.85 7.02 21.26
CA ALA A 71 14.16 5.75 21.19
C ALA A 71 12.71 5.89 20.68
N TYR A 72 11.99 6.89 21.20
CA TYR A 72 10.65 7.25 20.72
C TYR A 72 10.64 7.64 19.23
N ALA A 73 11.55 8.51 18.80
CA ALA A 73 11.63 8.95 17.40
C ALA A 73 11.98 7.80 16.45
N VAL A 74 12.97 6.97 16.81
CA VAL A 74 13.38 5.82 16.00
C VAL A 74 12.26 4.78 15.89
N GLN A 75 11.51 4.53 16.96
CA GLN A 75 10.35 3.65 16.92
C GLN A 75 9.28 4.19 15.98
N GLY A 76 8.90 5.47 16.12
CA GLY A 76 7.94 6.10 15.23
C GLY A 76 8.38 6.11 13.76
N PHE A 77 9.68 6.26 13.53
CA PHE A 77 10.26 6.18 12.19
C PHE A 77 10.18 4.78 11.59
N HIS A 78 10.51 3.75 12.37
CA HIS A 78 10.39 2.35 11.96
C HIS A 78 8.95 1.98 11.60
N ASP A 79 8.00 2.37 12.46
CA ASP A 79 6.59 2.02 12.27
C ASP A 79 6.04 2.71 11.02
N GLY A 80 6.32 4.01 10.84
CA GLY A 80 5.91 4.71 9.63
C GLY A 80 6.59 4.20 8.35
N LEU A 81 7.84 3.73 8.42
CA LEU A 81 8.50 3.10 7.27
C LEU A 81 7.80 1.79 6.88
N THR A 82 7.39 1.01 7.88
CA THR A 82 6.66 -0.25 7.68
C THR A 82 5.31 0.02 7.01
N GLU A 83 4.56 1.01 7.50
CA GLU A 83 3.27 1.40 6.91
C GLU A 83 3.40 1.87 5.45
N VAL A 84 4.41 2.70 5.15
CA VAL A 84 4.69 3.15 3.79
C VAL A 84 5.06 1.98 2.89
N LEU A 85 5.90 1.06 3.37
CA LEU A 85 6.30 -0.13 2.63
C LEU A 85 5.08 -1.01 2.32
N ASP A 86 4.22 -1.27 3.31
CA ASP A 86 3.02 -2.08 3.15
C ASP A 86 2.06 -1.47 2.13
N LEU A 87 1.88 -0.14 2.18
CA LEU A 87 1.07 0.58 1.19
C LEU A 87 1.64 0.45 -0.22
N ILE A 88 2.95 0.64 -0.39
CA ILE A 88 3.63 0.51 -1.69
C ILE A 88 3.47 -0.93 -2.21
N LEU A 89 3.73 -1.93 -1.36
CA LEU A 89 3.63 -3.33 -1.74
C LEU A 89 2.20 -3.73 -2.11
N ALA A 90 1.19 -3.25 -1.38
CA ALA A 90 -0.22 -3.50 -1.71
C ALA A 90 -0.57 -2.91 -3.09
N ASN A 91 -0.15 -1.67 -3.36
CA ASN A 91 -0.37 -1.03 -4.65
C ASN A 91 0.37 -1.74 -5.80
N GLN A 92 1.64 -2.11 -5.58
CA GLN A 92 2.42 -2.86 -6.56
C GLN A 92 1.81 -4.24 -6.85
N LYS A 93 1.40 -4.99 -5.81
CA LYS A 93 0.72 -6.28 -5.99
C LYS A 93 -0.50 -6.16 -6.90
N LYS A 94 -1.33 -5.12 -6.69
CA LYS A 94 -2.49 -4.85 -7.54
C LYS A 94 -2.08 -4.55 -8.98
N THR A 95 -1.16 -3.62 -9.21
CA THR A 95 -0.72 -3.25 -10.57
C THR A 95 -0.08 -4.42 -11.32
N ILE A 96 0.78 -5.20 -10.66
CA ILE A 96 1.42 -6.36 -11.27
C ILE A 96 0.36 -7.42 -11.58
N TRP A 97 -0.62 -7.65 -10.70
CA TRP A 97 -1.71 -8.58 -10.94
C TRP A 97 -2.54 -8.19 -12.18
N GLU A 98 -2.93 -6.91 -12.28
CA GLU A 98 -3.65 -6.40 -13.45
C GLU A 98 -2.80 -6.61 -14.72
N ASN A 99 -1.55 -6.15 -14.74
CA ASN A 99 -0.65 -6.32 -15.88
C ASN A 99 -0.47 -7.79 -16.29
N TYR A 100 -0.42 -8.70 -15.30
CA TYR A 100 -0.33 -10.13 -15.56
C TYR A 100 -1.59 -10.65 -16.26
N ILE A 101 -2.79 -10.28 -15.80
CA ILE A 101 -4.06 -10.61 -16.48
C ILE A 101 -4.03 -10.13 -17.94
N TYR A 102 -3.60 -8.88 -18.17
CA TYR A 102 -3.47 -8.35 -19.53
C TYR A 102 -2.52 -9.20 -20.37
N SER A 103 -1.34 -9.54 -19.84
CA SER A 103 -0.32 -10.33 -20.55
C SER A 103 -0.83 -11.71 -20.98
N VAL A 104 -1.50 -12.44 -20.08
CA VAL A 104 -2.01 -13.80 -20.31
C VAL A 104 -3.14 -13.81 -21.35
N LEU A 105 -4.01 -12.78 -21.31
CA LEU A 105 -5.14 -12.68 -22.21
C LEU A 105 -4.77 -12.08 -23.57
N ASP A 106 -3.77 -11.20 -23.63
CA ASP A 106 -3.25 -10.68 -24.90
C ASP A 106 -2.44 -11.74 -25.65
N ALA A 107 -1.69 -12.61 -24.97
CA ALA A 107 -1.07 -13.79 -25.59
C ALA A 107 -2.12 -14.72 -26.23
N ALA A 108 -3.33 -14.81 -25.65
CA ALA A 108 -4.43 -15.60 -26.21
C ALA A 108 -5.01 -15.01 -27.52
N LYS A 109 -4.76 -13.73 -27.84
CA LYS A 109 -5.15 -13.14 -29.14
C LYS A 109 -4.48 -13.86 -30.30
N VAL A 110 -3.24 -14.30 -30.10
CA VAL A 110 -2.45 -15.02 -31.11
C VAL A 110 -3.08 -16.37 -31.48
N THR A 111 -3.90 -16.95 -30.59
CA THR A 111 -4.57 -18.24 -30.77
C THR A 111 -5.94 -18.16 -31.45
N GLY A 112 -6.33 -17.00 -32.00
CA GLY A 112 -7.54 -16.85 -32.81
C GLY A 112 -8.85 -16.60 -32.04
N LYS A 113 -8.80 -16.32 -30.74
CA LYS A 113 -10.01 -15.90 -29.98
C LYS A 113 -10.47 -14.51 -30.42
N THR A 114 -11.80 -14.33 -30.54
CA THR A 114 -12.38 -13.04 -30.92
C THR A 114 -12.15 -11.99 -29.84
N LYS A 115 -11.98 -10.73 -30.27
CA LYS A 115 -11.76 -9.56 -29.40
C LYS A 115 -12.80 -9.48 -28.26
N GLY A 116 -14.07 -9.78 -28.56
CA GLY A 116 -15.16 -9.77 -27.58
C GLY A 116 -15.00 -10.81 -26.47
N VAL A 117 -14.52 -12.03 -26.77
CA VAL A 117 -14.28 -13.05 -25.72
C VAL A 117 -13.19 -12.59 -24.75
N ILE A 118 -12.11 -12.01 -25.28
CA ILE A 118 -10.99 -11.54 -24.47
C ILE A 118 -11.41 -10.35 -23.61
N GLU A 119 -12.21 -9.44 -24.14
CA GLU A 119 -12.75 -8.32 -23.39
C GLU A 119 -13.63 -8.77 -22.22
N ARG A 120 -14.51 -9.75 -22.44
CA ARG A 120 -15.32 -10.35 -21.37
C ARG A 120 -14.47 -11.04 -20.30
N GLN A 121 -13.55 -11.92 -20.73
CA GLN A 121 -12.66 -12.66 -19.81
C GLN A 121 -11.80 -11.70 -18.97
N ARG A 122 -11.31 -10.62 -19.58
CA ARG A 122 -10.56 -9.57 -18.88
C ARG A 122 -11.44 -8.84 -17.86
N ALA A 123 -12.65 -8.45 -18.25
CA ALA A 123 -13.57 -7.79 -17.33
C ALA A 123 -13.89 -8.68 -16.12
N LEU A 124 -14.14 -9.97 -16.32
CA LEU A 124 -14.33 -10.92 -15.22
C LEU A 124 -13.10 -10.99 -14.31
N ALA A 125 -11.91 -11.26 -14.87
CA ALA A 125 -10.69 -11.44 -14.09
C ALA A 125 -10.31 -10.20 -13.27
N LEU A 126 -10.50 -8.99 -13.82
CA LEU A 126 -10.23 -7.73 -13.12
C LEU A 126 -11.30 -7.39 -12.06
N SER A 127 -12.49 -7.98 -12.15
CA SER A 127 -13.60 -7.70 -11.24
C SER A 127 -13.63 -8.65 -10.05
N LEU A 128 -12.86 -9.74 -10.08
CA LEU A 128 -12.78 -10.68 -8.98
C LEU A 128 -11.81 -10.19 -7.90
N PRO A 129 -12.23 -10.17 -6.62
CA PRO A 129 -11.33 -9.89 -5.51
C PRO A 129 -10.26 -10.98 -5.36
N THR A 130 -9.16 -10.65 -4.69
CA THR A 130 -8.03 -11.57 -4.43
C THR A 130 -7.90 -11.99 -2.97
N ASP A 131 -8.76 -11.48 -2.10
CA ASP A 131 -8.77 -11.67 -0.64
C ASP A 131 -9.99 -12.47 -0.14
N ARG A 132 -11.03 -12.60 -0.96
CA ARG A 132 -12.25 -13.35 -0.64
C ARG A 132 -12.86 -14.02 -1.87
N TYR A 133 -13.63 -15.07 -1.65
CA TYR A 133 -14.44 -15.68 -2.70
C TYR A 133 -15.65 -14.79 -3.03
N PHE A 134 -16.01 -14.75 -4.31
CA PHE A 134 -17.06 -13.91 -4.87
C PHE A 134 -17.93 -14.72 -5.82
N SER A 135 -19.25 -14.69 -5.63
CA SER A 135 -20.16 -15.47 -6.47
C SER A 135 -20.37 -14.81 -7.85
N ALA A 136 -20.79 -15.61 -8.83
CA ALA A 136 -21.14 -15.10 -10.15
C ALA A 136 -22.31 -14.10 -10.09
N ASP A 137 -23.30 -14.35 -9.24
CA ASP A 137 -24.49 -13.50 -9.11
C ASP A 137 -24.13 -12.13 -8.50
N GLU A 138 -23.27 -12.10 -7.48
CA GLU A 138 -22.76 -10.86 -6.91
C GLU A 138 -21.99 -10.03 -7.95
N LEU A 139 -21.21 -10.68 -8.83
CA LEU A 139 -20.50 -10.01 -9.93
C LEU A 139 -21.46 -9.34 -10.92
N MET A 140 -22.56 -10.02 -11.23
CA MET A 140 -23.60 -9.53 -12.14
C MET A 140 -24.50 -8.45 -11.51
N ILE A 141 -24.40 -8.20 -10.20
CA ILE A 141 -25.14 -7.11 -9.53
C ILE A 141 -24.22 -5.92 -9.27
N THR A 142 -22.95 -6.17 -8.95
CA THR A 142 -22.02 -5.14 -8.49
C THR A 142 -21.19 -4.50 -9.61
N ASN A 143 -21.02 -5.18 -10.76
CA ASN A 143 -20.12 -4.72 -11.80
C ASN A 143 -20.83 -4.37 -13.11
N VAL A 144 -21.12 -3.08 -13.29
CA VAL A 144 -21.81 -2.53 -14.48
C VAL A 144 -21.13 -2.93 -15.80
N ARG A 145 -19.80 -2.98 -15.84
CA ARG A 145 -19.06 -3.35 -17.05
C ARG A 145 -19.28 -4.83 -17.41
N VAL A 146 -19.21 -5.73 -16.44
CA VAL A 146 -19.49 -7.15 -16.65
C VAL A 146 -20.93 -7.34 -17.12
N VAL A 147 -21.90 -6.71 -16.46
CA VAL A 147 -23.32 -6.80 -16.85
C VAL A 147 -23.53 -6.40 -18.31
N ARG A 148 -22.99 -5.26 -18.72
CA ARG A 148 -23.10 -4.77 -20.10
C ARG A 148 -22.49 -5.74 -21.11
N LEU A 149 -21.34 -6.31 -20.78
CA LEU A 149 -20.61 -7.24 -21.66
C LEU A 149 -21.28 -8.62 -21.79
N TYR A 150 -22.11 -8.99 -20.82
CA TYR A 150 -22.87 -10.24 -20.81
C TYR A 150 -24.36 -10.06 -21.12
N GLN A 151 -24.79 -8.83 -21.43
CA GLN A 151 -26.18 -8.54 -21.77
C GLN A 151 -26.62 -9.35 -23.00
N GLY A 152 -27.72 -10.10 -22.87
CA GLY A 152 -28.24 -10.95 -23.94
C GLY A 152 -27.46 -12.25 -24.18
N LEU A 153 -26.43 -12.55 -23.36
CA LEU A 153 -25.70 -13.82 -23.39
C LEU A 153 -26.26 -14.81 -22.37
N SER A 154 -26.15 -16.10 -22.65
CA SER A 154 -26.57 -17.15 -21.73
C SER A 154 -25.61 -17.32 -20.55
N ASN A 155 -26.12 -17.79 -19.40
CA ASN A 155 -25.29 -18.18 -18.25
C ASN A 155 -24.25 -19.26 -18.60
N VAL A 156 -24.49 -20.06 -19.63
CA VAL A 156 -23.52 -21.04 -20.16
C VAL A 156 -22.27 -20.33 -20.70
N THR A 157 -22.43 -19.15 -21.31
CA THR A 157 -21.32 -18.35 -21.82
C THR A 157 -20.44 -17.82 -20.67
N LEU A 158 -21.07 -17.35 -19.59
CA LEU A 158 -20.37 -16.90 -18.38
C LEU A 158 -19.55 -18.05 -17.77
N LYS A 159 -20.18 -19.22 -17.56
CA LYS A 159 -19.50 -20.42 -17.05
C LYS A 159 -18.33 -20.85 -17.93
N ARG A 160 -18.49 -20.79 -19.26
CA ARG A 160 -17.41 -21.11 -20.21
C ARG A 160 -16.24 -20.14 -20.10
N ASP A 161 -16.52 -18.85 -20.03
CA ASP A 161 -15.48 -17.82 -19.91
C ASP A 161 -14.76 -17.92 -18.55
N MET A 162 -15.48 -18.22 -17.47
CA MET A 162 -14.90 -18.46 -16.14
C MET A 162 -14.02 -19.71 -16.11
N LYS A 163 -14.48 -20.82 -16.69
CA LYS A 163 -13.67 -22.05 -16.86
C LYS A 163 -12.36 -21.77 -17.60
N ALA A 164 -12.42 -20.96 -18.66
CA ALA A 164 -11.21 -20.59 -19.40
C ALA A 164 -10.22 -19.75 -18.56
N LEU A 165 -10.70 -18.95 -17.60
CA LEU A 165 -9.85 -18.22 -16.66
C LEU A 165 -9.22 -19.15 -15.61
N ILE A 166 -9.95 -20.16 -15.16
CA ILE A 166 -9.46 -21.20 -14.25
C ILE A 166 -8.36 -22.03 -14.93
N GLU A 167 -8.57 -22.46 -16.17
CA GLU A 167 -7.57 -23.19 -16.96
C GLU A 167 -6.28 -22.38 -17.18
N LYS A 168 -6.39 -21.05 -17.24
CA LYS A 168 -5.24 -20.13 -17.32
C LYS A 168 -4.58 -19.85 -15.98
N GLY A 169 -5.14 -20.39 -14.89
CA GLY A 169 -4.67 -20.15 -13.53
C GLY A 169 -4.92 -18.73 -13.03
N LEU A 170 -5.75 -17.94 -13.71
CA LEU A 170 -6.07 -16.56 -13.30
C LEU A 170 -7.14 -16.51 -12.20
N VAL A 171 -7.97 -17.54 -12.11
CA VAL A 171 -9.09 -17.64 -11.16
C VAL A 171 -9.07 -19.00 -10.48
N LEU A 172 -9.41 -19.03 -9.21
CA LEU A 172 -9.71 -20.26 -8.47
C LEU A 172 -11.21 -20.34 -8.20
N GLU A 173 -11.76 -21.56 -8.25
CA GLU A 173 -13.17 -21.82 -7.95
C GLU A 173 -13.29 -22.66 -6.68
N GLN A 174 -14.25 -22.31 -5.83
CA GLN A 174 -14.67 -23.11 -4.69
C GLN A 174 -16.18 -23.04 -4.53
N LYS A 175 -16.86 -24.19 -4.63
CA LYS A 175 -18.31 -24.33 -4.41
C LYS A 175 -19.17 -23.32 -5.21
N GLY A 176 -18.76 -22.97 -6.43
CA GLY A 176 -19.49 -22.02 -7.29
C GLY A 176 -19.15 -20.54 -7.05
N SER A 177 -18.23 -20.24 -6.14
CA SER A 177 -17.64 -18.91 -5.95
C SER A 177 -16.21 -18.86 -6.47
N TYR A 178 -15.75 -17.66 -6.82
CA TYR A 178 -14.49 -17.44 -7.53
C TYR A 178 -13.62 -16.42 -6.82
N ILE A 179 -12.30 -16.57 -6.92
CA ILE A 179 -11.31 -15.62 -6.39
C ILE A 179 -10.18 -15.45 -7.41
N GLY A 180 -9.63 -14.24 -7.53
CA GLY A 180 -8.45 -13.97 -8.35
C GLY A 180 -7.22 -14.67 -7.77
N ASN A 181 -6.49 -15.41 -8.60
CA ASN A 181 -5.34 -16.22 -8.15
C ASN A 181 -4.04 -15.39 -8.05
N ILE A 182 -4.00 -14.42 -7.14
CA ILE A 182 -2.82 -13.56 -6.96
C ILE A 182 -1.60 -14.34 -6.43
N ASN A 183 -1.80 -15.48 -5.76
CA ASN A 183 -0.73 -16.30 -5.21
C ASN A 183 0.24 -16.82 -6.27
N LEU A 184 -0.24 -17.01 -7.51
CA LEU A 184 0.63 -17.34 -8.65
C LEU A 184 1.69 -16.25 -8.90
N LEU A 185 1.32 -14.98 -8.68
CA LEU A 185 2.24 -13.85 -8.75
C LEU A 185 3.25 -13.88 -7.60
N LEU A 186 2.76 -14.08 -6.38
CA LEU A 186 3.58 -14.08 -5.16
C LEU A 186 4.65 -15.18 -5.19
N SER A 187 4.34 -16.35 -5.75
CA SER A 187 5.30 -17.46 -5.91
C SER A 187 6.48 -17.15 -6.85
N ARG A 188 6.40 -16.07 -7.62
CA ARG A 188 7.42 -15.66 -8.61
C ARG A 188 8.16 -14.39 -8.21
N LEU A 189 7.72 -13.69 -7.16
CA LEU A 189 8.46 -12.57 -6.60
C LEU A 189 9.64 -13.13 -5.78
N PRO A 190 10.80 -12.46 -5.76
CA PRO A 190 11.89 -12.85 -4.89
C PRO A 190 11.37 -12.88 -3.44
N ALA A 191 11.54 -14.03 -2.78
CA ALA A 191 10.96 -14.30 -1.47
C ALA A 191 11.13 -13.10 -0.55
N THR A 192 10.01 -12.58 -0.03
CA THR A 192 10.03 -11.74 1.17
C THR A 192 10.80 -12.54 2.20
N ARG A 193 11.97 -12.02 2.60
CA ARG A 193 12.81 -12.66 3.62
C ARG A 193 11.92 -13.08 4.78
N ASP A 194 11.93 -14.37 5.08
CA ASP A 194 11.37 -14.95 6.29
C ASP A 194 11.73 -14.03 7.48
N GLN A 195 10.69 -13.63 8.21
CA GLN A 195 10.85 -13.08 9.55
C GLN A 195 11.55 -14.16 10.39
N ARG A 196 12.77 -13.86 10.82
CA ARG A 196 13.44 -14.50 11.96
C ARG A 196 13.37 -13.56 13.13
#